data_AF-A0A4R4NZU5-F1
#
_entry.id   AF-A0A4R4NZU5-F1
#
_cell.length_a   1.000
_cell.length_b   1.000
_cell.length_c   1.000
_cell.angle_alpha   90.00
_cell.angle_beta   90.00
_cell.angle_gamma   90.00
#
_symmetry.space_group_name_H-M   'P 1'
#
loop_
_entity.id
_entity.type
_entity.pdbx_description
1 polymer ?
#
loop_
_entity_poly.entity_id
_entity_poly.type
_entity_poly.pdbx_seq_one_letter_code
_entity_poly.pdbx_strand_id
1 'polypeptide(L)'
;MRLFLVTEVDDDDEERLVWVAALAHETMYAYVANTGKFHDNNALRNDFYMDRILTYQEIGPSEARRLITQGVGTLDEVEDDEVLVEWRADPKPLDPADVLSMAAGYRS
;
A
#
# COMPACT_ATOMS: atom_id res chain seq x y z
N MET A 1 -5.10 -12.08 5.65
CA MET A 1 -4.53 -10.83 5.12
C MET A 1 -4.18 -11.09 3.66
N ARG A 2 -4.65 -10.27 2.73
CA ARG A 2 -4.24 -10.33 1.31
C ARG A 2 -3.34 -9.13 1.00
N LEU A 3 -2.36 -9.33 0.14
CA LEU A 3 -1.43 -8.27 -0.28
C LEU A 3 -1.63 -7.98 -1.76
N PHE A 4 -1.52 -6.72 -2.13
CA PHE A 4 -1.67 -6.27 -3.50
C PHE A 4 -0.50 -5.37 -3.90
N LEU A 5 -0.04 -5.54 -5.12
CA LEU A 5 0.62 -4.48 -5.86
C LEU A 5 -0.48 -3.64 -6.50
N VAL A 6 -0.43 -2.33 -6.27
CA VAL A 6 -1.36 -1.36 -6.87
C VAL A 6 -0.62 -0.59 -7.95
N THR A 7 -1.17 -0.61 -9.16
CA THR A 7 -0.63 0.12 -10.31
C THR A 7 -1.66 1.08 -10.87
N GLU A 8 -1.16 2.15 -11.48
CA GLU A 8 -1.93 3.07 -12.31
C GLU A 8 -1.34 3.05 -13.73
N VAL A 9 -2.17 3.38 -14.71
CA VAL A 9 -1.73 3.63 -16.09
C VAL A 9 -1.74 5.14 -16.28
N ASP A 10 -0.62 5.71 -16.70
CA ASP A 10 -0.53 7.15 -16.96
C ASP A 10 -1.06 7.55 -18.35
N ASP A 11 -1.01 8.84 -18.65
CA ASP A 11 -1.51 9.40 -19.92
C ASP A 11 -0.78 8.86 -21.16
N ASP A 12 0.40 8.24 -20.99
CA ASP A 12 1.21 7.65 -22.05
C ASP A 12 1.01 6.11 -22.16
N ASP A 13 -0.01 5.56 -21.50
CA ASP A 13 -0.30 4.12 -21.38
C ASP A 13 0.81 3.31 -20.67
N GLU A 14 1.66 3.94 -19.85
CA GLU A 14 2.69 3.24 -19.07
C GLU A 14 2.20 2.85 -17.67
N GLU A 15 2.48 1.61 -17.25
CA GLU A 15 2.15 1.14 -15.90
C GLU A 15 3.14 1.69 -14.87
N ARG A 16 2.62 2.40 -13.86
CA ARG A 16 3.40 2.91 -12.73
C ARG A 16 3.06 2.14 -11.45
N LEU A 17 4.10 1.78 -10.70
CA LEU A 17 3.97 1.13 -9.40
C LEU A 17 3.66 2.17 -8.33
N VAL A 18 2.45 2.13 -7.77
CA VAL A 18 2.00 3.19 -6.86
C VAL A 18 2.10 2.73 -5.41
N TRP A 19 1.52 1.58 -5.07
CA TRP A 19 1.42 1.12 -3.68
C TRP A 19 1.67 -0.37 -3.51
N VAL A 20 2.17 -0.72 -2.32
CA VAL A 20 1.96 -2.05 -1.74
C VAL A 20 0.82 -1.94 -0.75
N ALA A 21 -0.29 -2.61 -1.02
CA ALA A 21 -1.49 -2.56 -0.19
C ALA A 21 -1.73 -3.88 0.57
N ALA A 22 -2.35 -3.78 1.74
CA ALA A 22 -2.74 -4.92 2.55
C ALA A 22 -4.23 -4.84 2.91
N LEU A 23 -4.98 -5.90 2.60
CA LEU A 23 -6.40 -6.00 2.89
C LEU A 23 -6.62 -6.97 4.06
N ALA A 24 -7.12 -6.41 5.16
CA ALA A 24 -7.56 -7.14 6.35
C ALA A 24 -9.08 -6.99 6.50
N HIS A 25 -9.82 -8.06 6.21
CA HIS A 25 -11.28 -7.99 6.10
C HIS A 25 -11.72 -6.92 5.09
N GLU A 26 -12.28 -5.81 5.55
CA GLU A 26 -12.76 -4.69 4.75
C GLU A 26 -11.85 -3.46 4.85
N THR A 27 -10.80 -3.50 5.69
CA THR A 27 -9.87 -2.39 5.83
C THR A 27 -8.69 -2.55 4.89
N MET A 28 -8.46 -1.53 4.06
CA MET A 28 -7.32 -1.44 3.18
C MET A 28 -6.24 -0.59 3.84
N TYR A 29 -5.01 -1.10 3.84
CA TYR A 29 -3.84 -0.38 4.30
C TYR A 29 -2.88 -0.14 3.14
N ALA A 30 -2.23 1.02 3.09
CA ALA A 30 -1.16 1.32 2.14
C ALA A 30 0.18 1.38 2.87
N TYR A 31 1.24 0.78 2.30
CA TYR A 31 2.60 1.01 2.77
C TYR A 31 3.08 2.39 2.31
N VAL A 32 3.44 3.27 3.25
CA VAL A 32 4.03 4.57 2.98
C VAL A 32 5.52 4.49 3.28
N ALA A 33 6.34 4.56 2.24
CA ALA A 33 7.78 4.31 2.37
C ALA A 33 8.47 5.37 3.26
N ASN A 34 8.00 6.63 3.21
CA ASN A 34 8.53 7.74 4.01
C ASN A 34 8.33 7.53 5.53
N THR A 35 7.38 6.70 5.95
CA THR A 35 7.15 6.36 7.37
C THR A 35 7.67 4.95 7.72
N GLY A 36 7.85 4.10 6.71
CA GLY A 36 8.22 2.70 6.89
C GLY A 36 7.09 1.83 7.44
N LYS A 37 5.84 2.26 7.31
CA LYS A 37 4.68 1.60 7.93
C LYS A 37 3.50 1.46 6.98
N PHE A 38 2.59 0.55 7.33
CA PHE A 38 1.28 0.44 6.70
C PHE A 38 0.26 1.28 7.45
N HIS A 39 -0.55 2.05 6.73
CA HIS A 39 -1.56 2.95 7.30
C HIS A 39 -2.93 2.72 6.69
N ASP A 40 -4.02 2.91 7.45
CA ASP A 40 -5.40 2.78 6.95
C ASP A 40 -5.62 3.79 5.82
N ASN A 41 -5.94 3.29 4.63
CA ASN A 41 -6.10 4.10 3.44
C ASN A 41 -7.54 3.95 2.90
N ASN A 42 -8.40 4.87 3.34
CA ASN A 42 -9.79 4.90 2.91
C ASN A 42 -9.96 5.16 1.41
N ALA A 43 -9.04 5.91 0.78
CA ALA A 43 -9.08 6.17 -0.65
C ALA A 43 -8.85 4.87 -1.44
N LEU A 44 -7.82 4.09 -1.12
CA LEU A 44 -7.59 2.78 -1.73
C LEU A 44 -8.72 1.80 -1.42
N ARG A 45 -9.31 1.85 -0.21
CA ARG A 45 -10.49 1.04 0.11
C ARG A 45 -11.67 1.39 -0.82
N ASN A 46 -11.97 2.67 -1.00
CA ASN A 46 -13.07 3.10 -1.85
C ASN A 46 -12.83 2.70 -3.31
N ASP A 47 -11.61 2.89 -3.81
CA ASP A 47 -11.25 2.52 -5.16
C ASP A 47 -11.34 1.00 -5.40
N PHE A 48 -10.83 0.20 -4.46
CA PHE A 48 -10.87 -1.26 -4.55
C PHE A 48 -12.30 -1.84 -4.65
N TYR A 49 -13.26 -1.25 -3.94
CA TYR A 49 -14.64 -1.76 -3.91
C TYR A 49 -15.58 -1.08 -4.90
N MET A 50 -15.39 0.23 -5.16
CA MET A 50 -16.36 1.08 -5.85
C MET A 50 -15.80 1.68 -7.13
N ASP A 51 -14.75 2.50 -7.04
CA ASP A 51 -14.34 3.37 -8.16
C ASP A 51 -13.62 2.59 -9.28
N ARG A 52 -12.83 1.57 -8.90
CA ARG A 52 -12.12 0.66 -9.81
C ARG A 52 -11.26 1.38 -10.86
N ILE A 53 -10.59 2.44 -10.44
CA ILE A 53 -9.68 3.25 -11.25
C ILE A 53 -8.30 2.59 -11.30
N LEU A 54 -7.80 2.13 -10.15
CA LEU A 54 -6.48 1.48 -10.08
C LEU A 54 -6.55 -0.02 -10.40
N THR A 55 -5.41 -0.58 -10.77
CA THR A 55 -5.24 -2.01 -10.96
C THR A 55 -4.66 -2.65 -9.70
N TYR A 56 -5.25 -3.76 -9.26
CA TYR A 56 -4.86 -4.49 -8.05
C TYR A 56 -4.43 -5.92 -8.39
N GLN A 57 -3.13 -6.17 -8.36
CA GLN A 57 -2.58 -7.50 -8.54
C GLN A 57 -2.29 -8.14 -7.18
N GLU A 58 -2.90 -9.29 -6.87
CA GLU A 58 -2.57 -10.01 -5.64
C GLU A 58 -1.12 -10.52 -5.68
N ILE A 59 -0.37 -10.25 -4.60
CA ILE A 59 1.04 -10.64 -4.46
C ILE A 59 1.27 -11.43 -3.17
N GLY A 60 2.41 -12.14 -3.13
CA GLY A 60 2.85 -12.86 -1.92
C GLY A 60 3.73 -12.02 -1.00
N PRO A 61 3.95 -12.45 0.26
CA PRO A 61 4.78 -11.73 1.23
C PRO A 61 6.21 -11.45 0.74
N SER A 62 6.83 -12.40 0.04
CA SER A 62 8.19 -12.23 -0.50
C SER A 62 8.27 -11.10 -1.52
N GLU A 63 7.25 -10.99 -2.38
CA GLU A 63 7.19 -9.96 -3.42
C GLU A 63 6.86 -8.59 -2.83
N ALA A 64 5.91 -8.53 -1.90
CA ALA A 64 5.61 -7.31 -1.16
C ALA A 64 6.86 -6.76 -0.44
N ARG A 65 7.64 -7.63 0.22
CA ARG A 65 8.91 -7.25 0.84
C ARG A 65 9.92 -6.68 -0.16
N ARG A 66 10.01 -7.28 -1.36
CA ARG A 66 10.90 -6.80 -2.43
C ARG A 66 10.51 -5.39 -2.87
N LEU A 67 9.23 -5.16 -3.16
CA LEU A 67 8.69 -3.87 -3.61
C LEU A 67 8.84 -2.78 -2.54
N ILE A 68 8.57 -3.10 -1.27
CA ILE A 68 8.81 -2.21 -0.14
C ILE A 68 10.28 -1.78 -0.08
N THR A 69 11.20 -2.73 -0.24
CA THR A 69 12.65 -2.44 -0.23
C THR A 69 13.08 -1.60 -1.44
N GLN A 70 12.36 -1.70 -2.55
CA GLN A 70 12.58 -0.88 -3.75
C GLN A 70 11.99 0.54 -3.64
N GLY A 71 11.27 0.85 -2.57
CA GLY A 71 10.70 2.18 -2.35
C GLY A 71 9.33 2.41 -2.99
N VAL A 72 8.60 1.36 -3.37
CA VAL A 72 7.19 1.52 -3.78
C VAL A 72 6.38 2.12 -2.63
N GLY A 73 5.54 3.12 -2.93
CA GLY A 73 4.84 3.93 -1.94
C GLY A 73 5.66 5.09 -1.35
N THR A 74 6.74 5.50 -2.03
CA THR A 74 7.44 6.74 -1.70
C THR A 74 6.68 7.93 -2.27
N LEU A 75 6.41 8.91 -1.41
CA LEU A 75 5.81 10.19 -1.74
C LEU A 75 6.87 11.29 -1.81
N ASP A 76 6.60 12.34 -2.57
CA ASP A 76 7.50 13.48 -2.68
C ASP A 76 7.40 14.35 -1.42
N GLU A 77 8.52 14.62 -0.74
CA GLU A 77 8.47 15.32 0.55
C GLU A 77 8.08 16.80 0.46
N VAL A 78 8.08 17.38 -0.74
CA VAL A 78 7.70 18.77 -1.01
C VAL A 78 6.27 18.85 -1.53
N GLU A 79 5.89 17.98 -2.48
CA GLU A 79 4.55 18.01 -3.06
C GLU A 79 3.49 17.37 -2.14
N ASP A 80 3.89 16.37 -1.34
CA ASP A 80 3.00 15.60 -0.45
C ASP A 80 3.22 15.96 1.03
N ASP A 81 3.73 17.15 1.36
CA ASP A 81 4.13 17.51 2.73
C ASP A 81 2.97 17.43 3.74
N GLU A 82 1.80 17.97 3.38
CA GLU A 82 0.60 17.97 4.21
C GLU A 82 0.14 16.55 4.52
N VAL A 83 0.03 15.68 3.51
CA VAL A 83 -0.42 14.30 3.71
C VAL A 83 0.62 13.46 4.44
N LEU A 84 1.93 13.72 4.23
CA LEU A 84 3.00 13.08 4.99
C LEU A 84 2.98 13.46 6.47
N VAL A 85 2.59 14.69 6.82
CA VAL A 85 2.37 15.09 8.22
C VAL A 85 1.25 14.24 8.84
N GLU A 86 0.15 14.03 8.13
CA GLU A 86 -0.96 13.19 8.62
C GLU A 86 -0.52 11.74 8.83
N TRP A 87 0.19 11.14 7.88
CA TRP A 87 0.68 9.76 8.01
C TRP A 87 1.68 9.59 9.16
N ARG A 88 2.58 10.57 9.35
CA ARG A 88 3.53 10.57 10.48
C ARG A 88 2.82 10.72 11.82
N ALA A 89 1.64 11.32 11.84
CA ALA A 89 0.81 11.50 13.03
C ALA A 89 -0.18 10.36 13.29
N ASP A 90 -0.27 9.36 12.40
CA ASP A 90 -1.15 8.20 12.58
C ASP A 90 -0.85 7.50 13.91
N PRO A 91 -1.84 7.36 14.83
CA PRO A 91 -1.64 6.72 16.11
C PRO A 91 -1.60 5.19 16.05
N LYS A 92 -1.99 4.57 14.93
CA LYS A 92 -2.12 3.11 14.80
C LYS A 92 -1.53 2.54 13.49
N PRO A 93 -0.29 2.90 13.11
CA PRO A 93 0.37 2.30 11.97
C PRO A 93 0.68 0.83 12.24
N LEU A 94 0.66 0.01 11.18
CA LEU A 94 1.04 -1.39 11.25
C LEU A 94 2.50 -1.58 10.80
N ASP A 95 3.21 -2.47 11.49
CA ASP A 95 4.56 -2.84 11.10
C ASP A 95 4.54 -3.75 9.86
N PRO A 96 5.40 -3.51 8.85
CA PRO A 96 5.51 -4.39 7.70
C PRO A 96 5.78 -5.85 8.07
N ALA A 97 6.60 -6.11 9.09
CA ALA A 97 6.91 -7.48 9.51
C ALA A 97 5.66 -8.22 10.00
N ASP A 98 4.80 -7.55 10.77
CA ASP A 98 3.54 -8.11 11.27
C ASP A 98 2.56 -8.37 10.12
N VAL A 99 2.39 -7.39 9.23
CA VAL A 99 1.52 -7.49 8.04
C VAL A 99 1.95 -8.66 7.14
N LEU A 100 3.25 -8.76 6.84
CA LEU A 100 3.80 -9.82 6.00
C LEU A 100 3.68 -11.21 6.67
N SER A 101 3.87 -11.29 7.98
CA SER A 101 3.71 -12.54 8.74
C SER A 101 2.25 -13.01 8.73
N MET A 102 1.30 -12.09 8.94
CA MET A 102 -0.14 -12.41 8.85
C MET A 102 -0.56 -12.85 7.44
N ALA A 103 0.03 -12.26 6.40
CA ALA A 103 -0.22 -12.66 5.02
C ALA A 103 0.36 -14.04 4.69
N ALA A 104 1.52 -14.39 5.24
CA ALA A 104 2.11 -15.72 5.09
C ALA A 104 1.26 -16.81 5.75
N GLY A 105 0.71 -16.55 6.94
CA GLY A 105 -0.17 -17.48 7.66
C GLY A 105 -1.56 -17.66 7.04
N TYR A 106 -1.99 -16.77 6.14
CA TYR A 106 -3.27 -16.92 5.41
C TYR A 106 -3.18 -17.95 4.25
N ARG A 107 -1.97 -18.30 3.81
CA ARG A 107 -1.74 -19.23 2.68
C ARG A 107 -1.36 -20.66 3.12
N SER A 108 -1.42 -20.99 4.41
CA SER A 108 -1.12 -22.33 4.96
C SER A 108 -2.35 -23.22 5.07
#